data_AF-A0A8J1JXL8-F1
#
_entry.id   AF-A0A8J1JXL8-F1
#
_cell.length_a   1.000
_cell.length_b   1.000
_cell.length_c   1.000
_cell.angle_alpha   90.00
_cell.angle_beta   90.00
_cell.angle_gamma   90.00
#
_symmetry.space_group_name_H-M   'P 1'
#
loop_
_entity.id
_entity.type
_entity.pdbx_description
1 polymer ?
#
loop_
_entity_poly.entity_id
_entity_poly.type
_entity_poly.pdbx_seq_one_letter_code
_entity_poly.pdbx_strand_id
1 'polypeptide(L)'
;MSLCDADTATLCVSHLGILAIKAIHLFFLLKSFPFSRSQTFVSFLESCLEKDPSRRWSAEDLLQHPFITELPPAKTIRAEIEEHLRAVQNRPAKQGLRAVRWAREQLRRAREQLRRAREQLRRAREQLRRAREQLRGAREQLRQAMEHLWPCWAMEHLRPCWAMEHLLRACDFCAIETSPEQKEAQQMALEGFACV
;
A
#
# COMPACT_ATOMS: atom_id res chain seq x y z
N MET A 1 26.75 23.37 -61.00
CA MET A 1 26.80 23.33 -59.52
C MET A 1 25.37 23.47 -59.03
N SER A 2 24.55 22.42 -58.95
CA SER A 2 24.60 21.24 -58.06
C SER A 2 24.44 21.61 -56.59
N LEU A 3 23.19 21.57 -56.10
CA LEU A 3 22.79 21.35 -54.70
C LEU A 3 21.25 21.28 -54.69
N CYS A 4 20.71 20.16 -55.16
CA CYS A 4 19.36 19.75 -54.78
C CYS A 4 19.54 18.49 -53.92
N ASP A 5 19.74 18.78 -52.63
CA ASP A 5 19.31 18.01 -51.46
C ASP A 5 19.36 16.48 -51.55
N ALA A 6 20.53 15.94 -51.18
CA ALA A 6 20.71 14.54 -50.84
C ALA A 6 19.88 14.11 -49.59
N ASP A 7 19.36 15.07 -48.81
CA ASP A 7 18.69 14.80 -47.53
C ASP A 7 17.20 14.42 -47.71
N THR A 8 16.51 14.92 -48.73
CA THR A 8 15.13 14.54 -49.06
C THR A 8 15.04 13.14 -49.63
N ALA A 9 16.04 12.69 -50.39
CA ALA A 9 16.12 11.31 -50.88
C ALA A 9 16.35 10.32 -49.71
N THR A 10 17.17 10.69 -48.73
CA THR A 10 17.54 9.82 -47.59
C THR A 10 16.39 9.64 -46.59
N LEU A 11 15.57 10.69 -46.39
CA LEU A 11 14.33 10.63 -45.61
C LEU A 11 13.24 9.76 -46.27
N CYS A 12 13.13 9.78 -47.60
CA CYS A 12 12.19 8.92 -48.34
C CYS A 12 12.58 7.43 -48.24
N VAL A 13 13.87 7.10 -48.39
CA VAL A 13 14.35 5.70 -48.33
C VAL A 13 14.19 5.11 -46.92
N SER A 14 14.42 5.90 -45.87
CA SER A 14 14.23 5.46 -44.48
C SER A 14 12.75 5.31 -44.11
N HIS A 15 11.86 6.20 -44.59
CA HIS A 15 10.41 6.07 -44.36
C HIS A 15 9.80 4.87 -45.11
N LEU A 16 10.24 4.61 -46.35
CA LEU A 16 9.90 3.41 -47.12
C LEU A 16 10.44 2.13 -46.44
N GLY A 17 11.66 2.17 -45.89
CA GLY A 17 12.25 1.06 -45.13
C GLY A 17 11.46 0.72 -43.87
N ILE A 18 11.02 1.72 -43.09
CA ILE A 18 10.20 1.52 -41.89
C ILE A 18 8.81 0.99 -42.24
N LEU A 19 8.20 1.48 -43.32
CA LEU A 19 6.92 0.96 -43.83
C LEU A 19 7.05 -0.48 -44.32
N ALA A 20 8.14 -0.82 -45.01
CA ALA A 20 8.42 -2.19 -45.44
C ALA A 20 8.64 -3.13 -44.26
N ILE A 21 9.41 -2.72 -43.23
CA ILE A 21 9.63 -3.51 -42.02
C ILE A 21 8.31 -3.69 -41.25
N LYS A 22 7.47 -2.64 -41.12
CA LYS A 22 6.14 -2.76 -40.51
C LYS A 22 5.22 -3.69 -41.30
N ALA A 23 5.25 -3.66 -42.63
CA ALA A 23 4.48 -4.57 -43.48
C ALA A 23 4.96 -6.02 -43.37
N ILE A 24 6.28 -6.25 -43.33
CA ILE A 24 6.87 -7.59 -43.12
C ILE A 24 6.53 -8.11 -41.72
N HIS A 25 6.60 -7.26 -40.69
CA HIS A 25 6.26 -7.63 -39.32
C HIS A 25 4.75 -7.89 -39.16
N LEU A 26 3.89 -7.13 -39.85
CA LEU A 26 2.45 -7.36 -39.92
C LEU A 26 2.13 -8.66 -40.65
N PHE A 27 2.83 -8.97 -41.75
CA PHE A 27 2.71 -10.23 -42.47
C PHE A 27 3.16 -11.43 -41.63
N PHE A 28 4.26 -11.29 -40.87
CA PHE A 28 4.75 -12.32 -39.96
C PHE A 28 3.82 -12.52 -38.75
N LEU A 29 3.27 -11.43 -38.19
CA LEU A 29 2.25 -11.47 -37.14
C LEU A 29 0.96 -12.11 -37.63
N LEU A 30 0.51 -11.74 -38.84
CA LEU A 30 -0.63 -12.39 -39.49
C LEU A 30 -0.36 -13.88 -39.62
N LYS A 31 0.80 -14.33 -40.12
CA LYS A 31 1.15 -15.76 -40.18
C LYS A 31 1.20 -16.46 -38.81
N SER A 32 1.60 -15.75 -37.76
CA SER A 32 1.83 -16.34 -36.43
C SER A 32 0.57 -16.51 -35.56
N PHE A 33 -0.60 -16.00 -35.95
CA PHE A 33 -1.86 -16.28 -35.24
C PHE A 33 -2.44 -17.64 -35.69
N PRO A 34 -2.40 -18.69 -34.86
CA PRO A 34 -2.91 -20.01 -35.19
C PRO A 34 -4.26 -20.17 -34.47
N PHE A 35 -5.32 -19.57 -35.01
CA PHE A 35 -6.67 -19.98 -34.65
C PHE A 35 -7.61 -19.63 -35.81
N SER A 36 -7.99 -20.66 -36.59
CA SER A 36 -9.10 -20.67 -37.55
C SER A 36 -9.27 -19.42 -38.42
N ARG A 37 -8.36 -19.19 -39.38
CA ARG A 37 -8.62 -18.21 -40.46
C ARG A 37 -9.47 -18.86 -41.55
N SER A 38 -10.50 -18.15 -42.03
CA SER A 38 -11.30 -18.64 -43.16
C SER A 38 -10.43 -18.67 -44.41
N GLN A 39 -10.64 -19.67 -45.27
CA GLN A 39 -9.90 -19.80 -46.53
C GLN A 39 -10.13 -18.57 -47.43
N THR A 40 -11.32 -17.96 -47.37
CA THR A 40 -11.68 -16.73 -48.10
C THR A 40 -10.90 -15.51 -47.61
N PHE A 41 -10.58 -15.41 -46.33
CA PHE A 41 -9.77 -14.31 -45.81
C PHE A 41 -8.30 -14.45 -46.23
N VAL A 42 -7.78 -15.69 -46.25
CA VAL A 42 -6.41 -15.96 -46.69
C VAL A 42 -6.26 -15.63 -48.18
N SER A 43 -7.19 -16.07 -49.03
CA SER A 43 -7.14 -15.75 -50.47
C SER A 43 -7.23 -14.25 -50.74
N PHE A 44 -8.02 -13.51 -49.96
CA PHE A 44 -8.09 -12.06 -50.04
C PHE A 44 -6.74 -11.40 -49.72
N LEU A 45 -6.06 -11.86 -48.66
CA LEU A 45 -4.75 -11.35 -48.28
C LEU A 45 -3.67 -11.69 -49.32
N GLU A 46 -3.73 -12.86 -49.95
CA GLU A 46 -2.81 -13.24 -51.03
C GLU A 46 -2.95 -12.30 -52.24
N SER A 47 -4.19 -11.97 -52.64
CA SER A 47 -4.44 -10.99 -53.71
C SER A 47 -3.99 -9.57 -53.34
N CYS A 48 -4.17 -9.16 -52.07
CA CYS A 48 -3.72 -7.85 -51.58
C CYS A 48 -2.19 -7.73 -51.50
N LEU A 49 -1.50 -8.80 -51.08
CA LEU A 49 -0.08 -8.81 -50.72
C LEU A 49 0.81 -9.46 -51.78
N GLU A 50 0.32 -9.60 -53.01
CA GLU A 50 1.10 -10.07 -54.15
C GLU A 50 2.32 -9.15 -54.37
N LYS A 51 3.49 -9.78 -54.51
CA LYS A 51 4.78 -9.08 -54.55
C LYS A 51 5.01 -8.42 -55.89
N ASP A 52 4.57 -9.08 -56.96
CA ASP A 52 4.65 -8.56 -58.32
C ASP A 52 3.54 -7.51 -58.56
N PRO A 53 3.89 -6.24 -58.81
CA PRO A 53 2.90 -5.17 -59.05
C PRO A 53 1.96 -5.46 -60.21
N SER A 54 2.42 -6.17 -61.25
CA SER A 54 1.62 -6.48 -62.43
C SER A 54 0.60 -7.59 -62.17
N ARG A 55 0.79 -8.37 -61.10
CA ARG A 55 -0.10 -9.48 -60.69
C ARG A 55 -0.97 -9.12 -59.49
N ARG A 56 -0.68 -7.99 -58.81
CA ARG A 56 -1.47 -7.48 -57.71
C ARG A 56 -2.81 -6.96 -58.20
N TRP A 57 -3.87 -7.30 -57.48
CA TRP A 57 -5.22 -6.86 -57.81
C TRP A 57 -5.41 -5.35 -57.59
N SER A 58 -6.26 -4.75 -58.43
CA SER A 58 -6.69 -3.35 -58.27
C SER A 58 -7.69 -3.22 -57.10
N ALA A 59 -7.98 -1.99 -56.68
CA ALA A 59 -8.96 -1.74 -55.63
C ALA A 59 -10.36 -2.22 -56.05
N GLU A 60 -10.72 -1.98 -57.31
CA GLU A 60 -11.97 -2.46 -57.92
C GLU A 60 -12.06 -3.98 -57.92
N ASP A 61 -10.99 -4.69 -58.29
CA ASP A 61 -10.96 -6.16 -58.27
C ASP A 61 -11.06 -6.71 -56.83
N LEU A 62 -10.38 -6.08 -55.87
CA LEU A 62 -10.42 -6.49 -54.46
C LEU A 62 -11.81 -6.33 -53.84
N LEU A 63 -12.57 -5.30 -54.25
CA LEU A 63 -13.95 -5.11 -53.79
C LEU A 63 -14.89 -6.23 -54.27
N GLN A 64 -14.55 -6.91 -55.38
CA GLN A 64 -15.33 -8.04 -55.90
C GLN A 64 -14.95 -9.39 -55.27
N HIS A 65 -13.91 -9.43 -54.44
CA HIS A 65 -13.46 -10.67 -53.83
C HIS A 65 -14.52 -11.24 -52.86
N PRO A 66 -14.75 -12.58 -52.82
CA PRO A 66 -15.76 -13.23 -51.94
C PRO A 66 -15.72 -12.80 -50.47
N PHE A 67 -14.52 -12.56 -49.94
CA PHE A 67 -14.34 -12.05 -48.57
C PHE A 67 -15.05 -10.70 -48.29
N ILE A 68 -15.18 -9.83 -49.28
CA ILE A 68 -15.82 -8.52 -49.16
C ILE A 68 -17.29 -8.59 -49.57
N THR A 69 -17.62 -9.35 -50.61
CA THR A 69 -18.98 -9.45 -51.15
C THR A 69 -19.90 -10.34 -50.31
N GLU A 70 -19.36 -11.35 -49.63
CA GLU A 70 -20.12 -12.23 -48.72
C GLU A 70 -20.16 -11.71 -47.27
N LEU A 71 -19.83 -10.43 -47.06
CA LEU A 71 -19.90 -9.85 -45.72
C LEU A 71 -21.35 -9.79 -45.22
N PRO A 72 -21.54 -9.99 -43.90
CA PRO A 72 -22.82 -9.69 -43.27
C PRO A 72 -23.24 -8.25 -43.55
N PRO A 73 -24.56 -7.95 -43.50
CA PRO A 73 -25.05 -6.59 -43.71
C PRO A 73 -24.31 -5.60 -42.82
N ALA A 74 -23.87 -4.47 -43.38
CA ALA A 74 -23.05 -3.47 -42.68
C ALA A 74 -23.68 -2.98 -41.36
N LYS A 75 -25.01 -2.99 -41.26
CA LYS A 75 -25.75 -2.69 -40.02
C LYS A 75 -25.41 -3.64 -38.86
N THR A 76 -25.25 -4.93 -39.13
CA THR A 76 -24.96 -5.95 -38.13
C THR A 76 -23.53 -5.78 -37.61
N ILE A 77 -22.57 -5.66 -38.53
CA ILE A 77 -21.16 -5.43 -38.19
C ILE A 77 -21.01 -4.13 -37.39
N ARG A 78 -21.69 -3.06 -37.82
CA ARG A 78 -21.67 -1.78 -37.10
C ARG A 78 -22.23 -1.90 -35.68
N ALA A 79 -23.35 -2.61 -35.51
CA ALA A 79 -23.94 -2.85 -34.19
C ALA A 79 -23.01 -3.64 -33.26
N GLU A 80 -22.37 -4.70 -33.77
CA GLU A 80 -21.40 -5.50 -33.01
C GLU A 80 -20.17 -4.68 -32.60
N ILE A 81 -19.64 -3.86 -33.52
CA ILE A 81 -18.53 -2.95 -33.24
C ILE A 81 -18.94 -1.93 -32.18
N GLU A 82 -20.12 -1.32 -32.30
CA GLU A 82 -20.64 -0.36 -31.32
C GLU A 82 -20.82 -0.98 -29.94
N GLU A 83 -21.34 -2.21 -29.86
CA GLU A 83 -21.45 -2.96 -28.61
C GLU A 83 -20.07 -3.21 -27.98
N HIS A 84 -19.10 -3.67 -28.79
CA HIS A 84 -17.74 -3.90 -28.31
C HIS A 84 -17.10 -2.60 -27.80
N LEU A 85 -17.22 -1.51 -28.55
CA LEU A 85 -16.70 -0.19 -28.14
C LEU A 85 -17.33 0.29 -26.84
N ARG A 86 -18.66 0.12 -26.67
CA ARG A 86 -19.35 0.42 -25.41
C ARG A 86 -18.82 -0.44 -24.26
N ALA A 87 -18.59 -1.73 -24.49
CA ALA A 87 -18.05 -2.63 -23.48
C ALA A 87 -16.63 -2.23 -23.05
N VAL A 88 -15.77 -1.86 -24.02
CA VAL A 88 -14.39 -1.39 -23.78
C VAL A 88 -14.38 -0.09 -22.99
N GLN A 89 -15.20 0.90 -23.36
CA GLN A 89 -15.27 2.18 -22.64
C GLN A 89 -15.75 2.03 -21.19
N ASN A 90 -16.69 1.12 -20.93
CA ASN A 90 -17.24 0.90 -19.59
C ASN A 90 -16.38 -0.04 -18.71
N ARG A 91 -15.40 -0.74 -19.29
CA ARG A 91 -14.50 -1.66 -18.57
C ARG A 91 -13.68 -0.96 -17.47
N PRO A 92 -12.97 0.16 -17.70
CA PRO A 92 -12.21 0.84 -16.65
C PRO A 92 -13.11 1.39 -15.56
N ALA A 93 -14.28 1.96 -15.89
CA ALA A 93 -15.23 2.45 -14.90
C ALA A 93 -15.75 1.33 -13.98
N LYS A 94 -16.10 0.17 -14.55
CA LYS A 94 -16.53 -1.02 -13.77
C LYS A 94 -15.39 -1.58 -12.90
N GLN A 95 -14.16 -1.60 -13.39
CA GLN A 95 -12.99 -2.03 -12.62
C GLN A 95 -12.67 -1.05 -11.49
N GLY A 96 -12.67 0.25 -11.76
CA GLY A 96 -12.50 1.30 -10.77
C GLY A 96 -13.56 1.24 -9.67
N LEU A 97 -14.83 1.06 -10.04
CA LEU A 97 -15.92 0.90 -9.07
C LEU A 97 -15.72 -0.32 -8.15
N ARG A 98 -15.23 -1.45 -8.70
CA ARG A 98 -14.90 -2.65 -7.91
C ARG A 98 -13.73 -2.39 -6.97
N ALA A 99 -12.68 -1.71 -7.43
CA ALA A 99 -11.53 -1.34 -6.62
C ALA A 99 -11.93 -0.41 -5.46
N VAL A 100 -12.75 0.62 -5.73
CA VAL A 100 -13.28 1.54 -4.72
C VAL A 100 -14.15 0.80 -3.71
N ARG A 101 -15.01 -0.12 -4.16
CA ARG A 101 -15.82 -0.96 -3.26
C ARG A 101 -14.96 -1.80 -2.34
N TRP A 102 -13.92 -2.44 -2.88
CA TRP A 102 -12.98 -3.23 -2.09
C TRP A 102 -12.24 -2.37 -1.06
N ALA A 103 -11.73 -1.21 -1.46
CA ALA A 103 -11.04 -0.29 -0.56
C ALA A 103 -11.94 0.20 0.59
N ARG A 104 -13.22 0.50 0.31
CA ARG A 104 -14.20 0.86 1.35
C ARG A 104 -14.42 -0.26 2.36
N GLU A 105 -14.51 -1.50 1.88
CA GLU A 105 -14.68 -2.66 2.75
C GLU A 105 -13.44 -2.89 3.64
N GLN A 106 -12.23 -2.71 3.10
CA GLN A 106 -11.01 -2.77 3.90
C GLN A 106 -10.97 -1.69 4.99
N LEU A 107 -11.35 -0.45 4.65
CA LEU A 107 -11.42 0.63 5.63
C LEU A 107 -12.45 0.33 6.73
N ARG A 108 -13.60 -0.25 6.38
CA ARG A 108 -14.63 -0.67 7.34
C ARG A 108 -14.07 -1.69 8.33
N ARG A 109 -13.37 -2.72 7.83
CA ARG A 109 -12.73 -3.75 8.66
C ARG A 109 -11.68 -3.15 9.59
N ALA A 110 -10.82 -2.27 9.09
CA ALA A 110 -9.81 -1.59 9.89
C ALA A 110 -10.43 -0.75 11.02
N ARG A 111 -11.53 -0.03 10.74
CA ARG A 111 -12.29 0.72 11.75
C ARG A 111 -12.89 -0.19 12.83
N GLU A 112 -13.42 -1.34 12.44
CA GLU A 112 -13.95 -2.34 13.39
C GLU A 112 -12.84 -2.87 14.30
N GLN A 113 -11.66 -3.16 13.76
CA GLN A 113 -10.50 -3.59 14.56
C GLN A 113 -10.08 -2.50 15.56
N LEU A 114 -10.01 -1.25 15.13
CA LEU A 114 -9.69 -0.13 16.03
C LEU A 114 -10.74 0.03 17.13
N ARG A 115 -12.03 -0.15 16.81
CA ARG A 115 -13.11 -0.12 17.80
C ARG A 115 -12.93 -1.21 18.85
N ARG A 116 -12.63 -2.45 18.43
CA ARG A 116 -12.36 -3.57 19.33
C ARG A 116 -11.15 -3.31 20.23
N ALA A 117 -10.05 -2.80 19.66
CA ALA A 117 -8.85 -2.45 20.43
C ALA A 117 -9.13 -1.38 21.50
N ARG A 118 -9.93 -0.36 21.17
CA ARG A 118 -10.37 0.67 22.14
C ARG A 118 -11.22 0.08 23.26
N GLU A 119 -12.12 -0.85 22.94
CA GLU A 119 -12.93 -1.57 23.93
C GLU A 119 -12.04 -2.37 24.90
N GLN A 120 -11.01 -3.06 24.39
CA GLN A 120 -10.06 -3.79 25.22
C GLN A 120 -9.27 -2.87 26.15
N LEU A 121 -8.80 -1.73 25.64
CA LEU A 121 -8.11 -0.74 26.46
C LEU A 121 -9.03 -0.18 27.56
N ARG A 122 -10.31 0.06 27.24
CA ARG A 122 -11.30 0.50 28.23
C ARG A 122 -11.47 -0.54 29.35
N ARG A 123 -11.61 -1.82 28.99
CA ARG A 123 -11.70 -2.93 29.96
C ARG A 123 -10.45 -3.03 30.83
N ALA A 124 -9.25 -2.92 30.24
CA ALA A 124 -8.00 -2.96 30.98
C ALA A 124 -7.89 -1.80 32.00
N ARG A 125 -8.33 -0.59 31.61
CA ARG A 125 -8.39 0.57 32.53
C ARG A 125 -9.38 0.34 33.68
N GLU A 126 -10.53 -0.27 33.40
CA GLU A 126 -11.51 -0.65 34.42
C GLU A 126 -10.91 -1.64 35.44
N GLN A 127 -10.16 -2.64 34.97
CA GLN A 127 -9.49 -3.61 35.83
C GLN A 127 -8.44 -2.95 36.72
N LEU A 128 -7.63 -2.04 36.16
CA LEU A 128 -6.65 -1.29 36.93
C LEU A 128 -7.32 -0.40 38.00
N ARG A 129 -8.47 0.21 37.66
CA ARG A 129 -9.25 0.99 38.64
C ARG A 129 -9.72 0.12 39.80
N ARG A 130 -10.29 -1.05 39.51
CA ARG A 130 -10.72 -2.01 40.53
C ARG A 130 -9.56 -2.48 41.41
N ALA A 131 -8.42 -2.81 40.81
CA ALA A 131 -7.22 -3.20 41.56
C ALA A 131 -6.74 -2.07 42.51
N ARG A 132 -6.79 -0.81 42.07
CA ARG A 132 -6.48 0.35 42.93
C ARG A 132 -7.49 0.54 44.06
N GLU A 133 -8.76 0.23 43.84
CA GLU A 133 -9.79 0.27 44.89
C GLU A 133 -9.57 -0.84 45.92
N GLN A 134 -9.20 -2.05 45.49
CA GLN A 134 -8.82 -3.15 46.39
C GLN A 134 -7.61 -2.81 47.26
N LEU A 135 -6.56 -2.23 46.65
CA LEU A 135 -5.39 -1.78 47.41
C LEU A 135 -5.73 -0.66 48.41
N ARG A 136 -6.65 0.25 48.06
CA ARG A 136 -7.16 1.25 49.00
C ARG A 136 -7.92 0.62 50.15
N GLY A 137 -8.79 -0.37 49.87
CA GLY A 137 -9.49 -1.13 50.90
C GLY A 137 -8.54 -1.85 51.85
N ALA A 138 -7.53 -2.54 51.32
CA ALA A 138 -6.52 -3.23 52.13
C ALA A 138 -5.71 -2.26 53.01
N ARG A 139 -5.37 -1.07 52.49
CA ARG A 139 -4.70 -0.01 53.27
C ARG A 139 -5.60 0.52 54.40
N GLU A 140 -6.90 0.66 54.15
CA GLU A 140 -7.85 1.08 55.19
C GLU A 140 -7.99 0.04 56.29
N GLN A 141 -8.09 -1.24 55.92
CA GLN A 141 -8.11 -2.34 56.90
C GLN A 141 -6.84 -2.37 57.75
N LEU A 142 -5.68 -2.15 57.14
CA LEU A 142 -4.42 -2.02 57.87
C LEU A 142 -4.45 -0.81 58.83
N ARG A 143 -4.98 0.34 58.40
CA ARG A 143 -5.14 1.52 59.25
C ARG A 143 -6.05 1.23 60.43
N GLN A 144 -7.21 0.64 60.19
CA GLN A 144 -8.16 0.26 61.24
C GLN A 144 -7.55 -0.75 62.22
N ALA A 145 -6.85 -1.78 61.71
CA ALA A 145 -6.15 -2.74 62.56
C ALA A 145 -5.07 -2.05 63.42
N MET A 146 -4.33 -1.10 62.85
CA MET A 146 -3.35 -0.30 63.57
C MET A 146 -4.02 0.61 64.62
N GLU A 147 -5.16 1.23 64.33
CA GLU A 147 -5.95 2.01 65.30
C GLU A 147 -6.51 1.14 66.42
N HIS A 148 -6.93 -0.10 66.14
CA HIS A 148 -7.37 -1.05 67.17
C HIS A 148 -6.22 -1.56 68.04
N LEU A 149 -5.03 -1.71 67.47
CA LEU A 149 -3.82 -2.08 68.20
C LEU A 149 -3.19 -0.87 68.92
N TRP A 150 -3.53 0.37 68.52
CA TRP A 150 -2.97 1.60 69.06
C TRP A 150 -3.13 1.75 70.57
N PRO A 151 -4.29 1.45 71.21
CA PRO A 151 -4.41 1.45 72.68
C PRO A 151 -3.51 0.40 73.36
N CYS A 152 -3.34 -0.78 72.75
CA CYS A 152 -2.49 -1.85 73.29
C CYS A 152 -1.00 -1.51 73.15
N TRP A 153 -0.59 -0.94 72.01
CA TRP A 153 0.80 -0.58 71.74
C TRP A 153 1.23 0.74 72.42
N ALA A 154 0.32 1.72 72.53
CA ALA A 154 0.59 2.99 73.19
C ALA A 154 0.70 2.84 74.72
N MET A 155 0.05 1.86 75.33
CA MET A 155 0.23 1.58 76.77
C MET A 155 1.55 0.87 77.10
N GLU A 156 2.12 0.08 76.19
CA GLU A 156 3.39 -0.64 76.44
C GLU A 156 4.66 0.14 76.06
N HIS A 157 4.60 1.11 75.14
CA HIS A 157 5.82 1.74 74.58
C HIS A 157 5.76 3.27 74.40
N LEU A 158 5.33 4.03 75.42
CA LEU A 158 5.50 5.51 75.42
C LEU A 158 6.97 5.91 75.73
N ARG A 159 7.88 5.56 74.82
CA ARG A 159 9.27 6.07 74.66
C ARG A 159 9.80 5.46 73.34
N PRO A 160 10.12 6.21 72.24
CA PRO A 160 10.24 7.66 72.06
C PRO A 160 9.66 8.18 70.70
N CYS A 161 8.55 8.93 70.71
CA CYS A 161 8.06 9.61 69.50
C CYS A 161 9.00 10.73 68.98
N TRP A 162 10.01 11.13 69.76
CA TRP A 162 10.99 12.16 69.36
C TRP A 162 12.11 11.65 68.45
N ALA A 163 12.41 10.35 68.45
CA ALA A 163 13.53 9.81 67.67
C ALA A 163 13.23 9.71 66.16
N MET A 164 11.96 9.48 65.81
CA MET A 164 11.54 9.33 64.41
C MET A 164 11.52 10.67 63.65
N GLU A 165 11.19 11.78 64.33
CA GLU A 165 11.16 13.12 63.74
C GLU A 165 12.58 13.64 63.43
N HIS A 166 13.57 13.27 64.25
CA HIS A 166 14.98 13.55 63.98
C HIS A 166 15.54 12.74 62.81
N LEU A 167 15.12 11.48 62.64
CA LEU A 167 15.50 10.66 61.50
C LEU A 167 14.86 11.13 60.20
N LEU A 168 13.59 11.58 60.24
CA LEU A 168 12.93 12.18 59.08
C LEU A 168 13.58 13.52 58.67
N ARG A 169 13.91 14.39 59.64
CA ARG A 169 14.68 15.62 59.36
C ARG A 169 16.09 15.35 58.82
N ALA A 170 16.77 14.31 59.30
CA ALA A 170 18.10 13.93 58.81
C ALA A 170 18.04 13.33 57.38
N CYS A 171 16.98 12.58 57.06
CA CYS A 171 16.74 12.07 55.72
C CYS A 171 16.38 13.18 54.74
N ASP A 172 15.58 14.18 55.14
CA ASP A 172 15.28 15.34 54.30
C ASP A 172 16.52 16.24 54.10
N PHE A 173 17.40 16.37 55.10
CA PHE A 173 18.68 17.07 54.96
C PHE A 173 19.61 16.39 53.94
N CYS A 174 19.73 15.06 53.98
CA CYS A 174 20.52 14.29 53.02
C CYS A 174 19.93 14.31 51.59
N ALA A 175 18.63 14.53 51.44
CA ALA A 175 17.97 14.56 50.13
C ALA A 175 18.13 15.90 49.39
N ILE A 176 18.40 17.00 50.10
CA ILE A 176 18.42 18.35 49.51
C ILE A 176 19.87 18.86 49.30
N GLU A 177 20.83 18.46 50.13
CA GLU A 177 22.24 18.87 50.00
C GLU A 177 23.16 17.67 49.76
N THR A 178 23.25 17.23 48.51
CA THR A 178 24.39 16.41 48.08
C THR A 178 25.61 17.32 47.95
N SER A 179 26.54 17.20 48.91
CA SER A 179 27.84 17.89 48.90
C SER A 179 28.50 17.78 47.51
N PRO A 180 29.12 18.85 46.98
CA PRO A 180 29.80 18.82 45.69
C PRO A 180 30.87 17.71 45.60
N GLU A 181 31.51 17.38 46.71
CA GLU A 181 32.55 16.34 46.81
C GLU A 181 31.98 14.93 46.54
N GLN A 182 30.72 14.67 46.92
CA GLN A 182 30.06 13.39 46.65
C GLN A 182 29.61 13.25 45.19
N LYS A 183 29.31 14.37 44.52
CA LYS A 183 29.00 14.37 43.08
C LYS A 183 30.24 14.10 42.24
N GLU A 184 31.38 14.69 42.60
CA GLU A 184 32.67 14.39 41.96
C GLU A 184 33.10 12.93 42.16
N ALA A 185 32.89 12.37 43.36
CA ALA A 185 33.16 10.96 43.62
C ALA A 185 32.25 10.01 42.80
N GLN A 186 30.96 10.36 42.62
CA GLN A 186 30.05 9.60 41.75
C GLN A 186 30.39 9.75 40.26
N GLN A 187 30.79 10.94 39.82
CA GLN A 187 31.21 11.19 38.44
C GLN A 187 32.50 10.40 38.12
N MET A 188 33.49 10.41 39.03
CA MET A 188 34.72 9.60 38.90
C MET A 188 34.42 8.09 38.87
N ALA A 189 33.40 7.62 39.60
CA ALA A 189 33.00 6.21 39.58
C ALA A 189 32.28 5.80 38.28
N LEU A 190 31.57 6.74 37.63
CA LEU A 190 30.83 6.49 36.39
C LEU A 190 31.71 6.60 35.13
N GLU A 191 32.76 7.42 35.17
CA GLU A 191 33.63 7.65 34.01
C GLU A 191 34.72 6.56 33.81
N GLY A 192 34.81 5.57 34.71
CA GLY A 192 35.54 4.32 34.49
C GLY A 192 37.01 4.49 34.09
N PHE A 193 37.93 4.38 35.05
CA PHE A 193 39.39 4.44 34.87
C PHE A 193 39.88 4.00 33.48
N ALA A 194 40.19 4.98 32.61
CA ALA A 194 41.02 4.73 31.43
C ALA A 194 42.46 4.57 31.93
N CYS A 195 42.91 3.33 32.07
CA CYS A 195 44.31 3.03 32.31
C CYS A 195 45.12 3.41 31.05
N VAL A 196 46.05 4.35 31.21
CA VAL A 196 47.21 4.56 30.33
C VAL A 196 48.26 3.49 30.62
#